data_AF-M2RQK7-F1
#
_entry.id   AF-M2RQK7-F1
#
_cell.length_a   1.000
_cell.length_b   1.000
_cell.length_c   1.000
_cell.angle_alpha   90.00
_cell.angle_beta   90.00
_cell.angle_gamma   90.00
#
_symmetry.space_group_name_H-M   'P 1'
#
loop_
_entity.id
_entity.type
_entity.pdbx_description
1 polymer ?
#
loop_
_entity_poly.entity_id
_entity_poly.type
_entity_poly.pdbx_seq_one_letter_code
_entity_poly.pdbx_strand_id
1 'polypeptide(L)'
;MQKVFNVCYSGDGHYIFSGSDEGNIRIWKAFASESTKIKDKREIAKLNYLNGLKKKYKDMPEIRRIANHIHLPKELMHTKTIRDTMILSEKKKELNRKKHAKKERKTKKEKEENEE
;
A
#
# COMPACT_ATOMS: atom_id res chain seq x y z
N MET A 1 17.95 -14.45 9.79
CA MET A 1 16.88 -13.97 8.89
C MET A 1 15.58 -13.95 9.70
N GLN A 2 15.20 -12.81 10.28
CA GLN A 2 14.03 -12.74 11.18
C GLN A 2 12.73 -12.79 10.38
N LYS A 3 12.05 -13.94 10.38
CA LYS A 3 10.67 -14.03 9.92
C LYS A 3 9.73 -13.60 11.05
N VAL A 4 8.61 -12.98 10.68
CA VAL A 4 7.51 -12.67 11.59
C VAL A 4 6.39 -13.63 11.25
N PHE A 5 5.94 -14.40 12.24
CA PHE A 5 4.87 -15.41 12.04
C PHE A 5 3.51 -14.88 12.42
N ASN A 6 3.44 -14.22 13.58
CA ASN A 6 2.18 -13.77 14.17
C ASN A 6 2.24 -12.27 14.45
N VAL A 7 1.12 -11.60 14.21
CA VAL A 7 0.92 -10.19 14.54
C VAL A 7 -0.46 -10.03 15.15
N CYS A 8 -0.58 -9.36 16.29
CA CYS A 8 -1.87 -9.04 16.90
C CYS A 8 -1.90 -7.61 17.45
N TYR A 9 -3.09 -7.05 17.55
CA TYR A 9 -3.32 -5.77 18.23
C TYR A 9 -3.50 -5.97 19.72
N SER A 10 -3.13 -4.95 20.50
CA SER A 10 -3.59 -4.82 21.88
C SER A 10 -5.10 -4.58 21.95
N GLY A 11 -5.74 -4.95 23.07
CA GLY A 11 -7.19 -4.81 23.24
C GLY A 11 -7.69 -3.35 23.16
N ASP A 12 -6.81 -2.38 23.40
CA ASP A 12 -7.08 -0.95 23.27
C ASP A 12 -6.72 -0.37 21.89
N GLY A 13 -6.11 -1.15 21.00
CA GLY A 13 -5.78 -0.75 19.63
C GLY A 13 -4.55 0.16 19.46
N HIS A 14 -3.89 0.59 20.53
CA HIS A 14 -2.74 1.51 20.45
C HIS A 14 -1.41 0.81 20.13
N TYR A 15 -1.32 -0.50 20.35
CA TYR A 15 -0.10 -1.27 20.20
C TYR A 15 -0.28 -2.49 19.30
N ILE A 16 0.83 -2.93 18.70
CA ILE A 16 0.94 -4.12 17.87
C ILE A 16 2.03 -5.01 18.46
N PHE A 17 1.71 -6.27 18.66
CA PHE A 17 2.65 -7.31 19.05
C PHE A 17 3.08 -8.10 17.82
N SER A 18 4.38 -8.32 17.66
CA SER A 18 4.93 -9.18 16.60
C SER A 18 5.72 -10.33 17.21
N GLY A 19 5.34 -11.57 16.88
CA GLY A 19 6.08 -12.78 17.23
C GLY A 19 7.07 -13.16 16.12
N SER A 20 8.35 -13.18 16.44
CA SER A 20 9.44 -13.53 15.51
C SER A 20 9.94 -14.95 15.72
N ASP A 21 10.50 -15.54 14.66
CA ASP A 21 11.16 -16.85 14.66
C ASP A 21 12.30 -16.99 15.68
N GLU A 22 12.89 -15.88 16.12
CA GLU A 22 13.93 -15.88 17.15
C GLU A 22 13.40 -16.05 18.58
N GLY A 23 12.12 -16.38 18.75
CA GLY A 23 11.47 -16.51 20.07
C GLY A 23 11.14 -15.18 20.75
N ASN A 24 11.42 -14.05 20.09
CA ASN A 24 11.16 -12.71 20.62
C ASN A 24 9.76 -12.20 20.27
N ILE A 25 9.09 -11.60 21.26
CA ILE A 25 7.88 -10.79 21.06
C ILE A 25 8.29 -9.32 21.14
N ARG A 26 8.04 -8.56 20.06
CA ARG A 26 8.29 -7.11 20.02
C ARG A 26 6.97 -6.35 20.09
N ILE A 27 7.00 -5.22 20.80
CA ILE A 27 5.87 -4.31 20.96
C ILE A 27 6.14 -3.07 20.12
N TRP A 28 5.18 -2.70 19.28
CA TRP A 28 5.22 -1.53 18.42
C TRP A 28 4.02 -0.64 18.74
N LYS A 29 4.16 0.68 18.54
CA LYS A 29 3.00 1.57 18.48
C LYS A 29 2.27 1.36 17.16
N ALA A 30 0.95 1.27 17.19
CA ALA A 30 0.14 1.20 15.97
C ALA A 30 0.30 2.47 15.12
N PHE A 31 0.36 3.63 15.79
CA PHE A 31 0.68 4.91 15.19
C PHE A 31 2.06 5.39 15.67
N ALA A 32 3.07 5.29 14.80
CA ALA A 32 4.47 5.57 15.18
C ALA A 32 4.69 6.98 15.75
N SER A 33 3.99 7.99 15.22
CA SER A 33 4.09 9.38 15.67
C SER A 33 3.19 9.72 16.86
N GLU A 34 2.40 8.78 17.37
CA GLU A 34 1.48 9.04 18.46
C GLU A 34 2.19 9.09 19.81
N SER A 35 1.91 10.16 20.57
CA SER A 35 2.32 10.29 21.96
C SER A 35 1.42 9.45 22.87
N THR A 36 2.05 8.70 23.78
CA THR A 36 1.38 7.89 24.83
C THR A 36 0.97 8.75 26.02
N LYS A 37 1.41 10.01 26.08
CA LYS A 37 1.10 10.92 27.17
C LYS A 37 -0.36 11.37 27.10
N ILE A 38 -0.92 11.74 28.24
CA ILE A 38 -2.20 12.44 28.31
C ILE A 38 -2.02 13.79 27.60
N LYS A 39 -2.84 14.03 26.57
CA LYS A 39 -2.78 15.24 25.73
C LYS A 39 -3.75 16.29 26.26
N ASP A 40 -3.35 17.55 26.22
CA ASP A 40 -4.26 18.66 26.54
C ASP A 40 -5.30 18.85 25.43
N LYS A 41 -6.47 19.44 25.75
CA LYS A 41 -7.54 19.73 24.79
C LYS A 41 -7.04 20.57 23.61
N ARG A 42 -6.16 21.55 23.89
CA ARG A 42 -5.56 22.39 22.84
C ARG A 42 -4.65 21.58 21.92
N GLU A 43 -3.87 20.66 22.50
CA GLU A 43 -2.99 19.77 21.74
C GLU A 43 -3.82 18.82 20.85
N ILE A 44 -4.89 18.25 21.38
CA ILE A 44 -5.82 17.39 20.62
C ILE A 44 -6.42 18.16 19.45
N ALA A 45 -6.93 19.38 19.68
CA ALA A 45 -7.50 20.21 18.63
C ALA A 45 -6.49 20.53 17.52
N LYS A 46 -5.24 20.86 17.90
CA LYS A 46 -4.14 21.09 16.95
C LYS A 46 -3.82 19.83 16.14
N LEU A 47 -3.74 18.67 16.79
CA LEU A 47 -3.47 17.39 16.12
C LEU A 47 -4.57 17.06 15.11
N ASN A 48 -5.83 17.24 15.49
CA ASN A 48 -6.98 17.00 14.63
C ASN A 48 -6.96 17.92 13.39
N TYR A 49 -6.64 19.20 13.60
CA TYR A 49 -6.48 20.16 12.51
C TYR A 49 -5.37 19.74 11.53
N LEU A 50 -4.18 19.41 12.05
CA LEU A 50 -3.05 18.97 11.23
C LEU A 50 -3.34 17.67 10.48
N ASN A 51 -4.03 16.71 11.11
CA ASN A 51 -4.43 15.46 10.49
C ASN A 51 -5.48 15.71 9.38
N GLY A 52 -6.43 16.62 9.60
CA GLY A 52 -7.37 17.06 8.57
C GLY A 52 -6.67 17.69 7.37
N LEU A 53 -5.64 18.53 7.62
CA LEU A 53 -4.85 19.16 6.58
C LEU A 53 -4.05 18.13 5.76
N LYS A 54 -3.35 17.22 6.44
CA LYS A 54 -2.63 16.11 5.78
C LYS A 54 -3.56 15.24 4.93
N LYS A 55 -4.77 14.99 5.40
CA LYS A 55 -5.79 14.22 4.66
C LYS A 55 -6.27 14.99 3.43
N LYS A 56 -6.56 16.29 3.55
CA LYS A 56 -7.01 17.14 2.44
C LYS A 56 -5.98 17.24 1.32
N TYR A 57 -4.70 17.37 1.67
CA TYR A 57 -3.61 17.58 0.71
C TYR A 57 -2.77 16.31 0.44
N LYS A 58 -3.31 15.12 0.73
CA LYS A 58 -2.60 13.84 0.57
C LYS A 58 -2.10 13.59 -0.86
N ASP A 59 -2.84 14.06 -1.87
CA ASP A 59 -2.55 13.77 -3.29
C ASP A 59 -1.48 14.69 -3.90
N MET A 60 -1.14 15.79 -3.22
CA MET A 60 -0.08 16.70 -3.67
C MET A 60 1.26 15.95 -3.73
N PRO A 61 2.04 16.07 -4.83
CA PRO A 61 3.20 15.21 -5.07
C PRO A 61 4.27 15.33 -3.97
N GLU A 62 4.52 16.52 -3.44
CA GLU A 62 5.50 16.74 -2.37
C GLU A 62 5.09 16.08 -1.06
N ILE A 63 3.84 16.29 -0.64
CA ILE A 63 3.29 15.70 0.59
C ILE A 63 3.26 14.18 0.47
N ARG A 64 2.81 13.66 -0.68
CA ARG A 64 2.76 12.23 -0.96
C ARG A 64 4.15 11.59 -0.94
N ARG A 65 5.15 12.25 -1.53
CA ARG A 65 6.54 11.77 -1.54
C ARG A 65 7.09 11.66 -0.12
N ILE A 66 6.89 12.69 0.70
CA ILE A 66 7.38 12.71 2.09
C ILE A 66 6.63 11.69 2.94
N ALA A 67 5.30 11.64 2.84
CA ALA A 67 4.46 10.73 3.63
C ALA A 67 4.74 9.25 3.34
N ASN A 68 5.06 8.92 2.08
CA ASN A 68 5.33 7.52 1.67
C ASN A 68 6.82 7.14 1.76
N HIS A 69 7.71 8.08 2.09
CA HIS A 69 9.13 7.80 2.16
C HIS A 69 9.44 6.91 3.37
N ILE A 70 9.93 5.71 3.11
CA ILE A 70 10.32 4.72 4.12
C ILE A 70 11.70 4.16 3.81
N HIS A 71 12.53 3.96 4.84
CA HIS A 71 13.83 3.32 4.70
C HIS A 71 13.67 1.79 4.79
N LEU A 72 13.79 1.10 3.66
CA LEU A 72 13.72 -0.35 3.59
C LEU A 72 15.13 -0.95 3.44
N PRO A 73 15.40 -2.11 4.07
CA PRO A 73 16.57 -2.92 3.76
C PRO A 73 16.69 -3.21 2.26
N LYS A 74 17.93 -3.27 1.75
CA LYS A 74 18.23 -3.42 0.31
C LYS A 74 17.54 -4.64 -0.32
N GLU A 75 17.58 -5.78 0.37
CA GLU A 75 16.95 -7.04 -0.08
C GLU A 75 15.43 -6.88 -0.26
N LEU A 76 14.77 -6.19 0.68
CA LEU A 76 13.34 -5.92 0.60
C LEU A 76 13.00 -4.90 -0.49
N MET A 77 13.84 -3.89 -0.69
CA MET A 77 13.65 -2.93 -1.77
C MET A 77 13.77 -3.59 -3.15
N HIS A 78 14.75 -4.48 -3.32
CA HIS A 78 14.95 -5.23 -4.56
C HIS A 78 13.77 -6.15 -4.89
N THR A 79 13.35 -6.98 -3.92
CA THR A 79 12.20 -7.89 -4.08
C THR A 79 10.89 -7.13 -4.34
N LYS A 80 10.68 -5.98 -3.68
CA LYS A 80 9.55 -5.08 -3.95
C LYS A 80 9.56 -4.58 -5.39
N THR A 81 10.71 -4.13 -5.87
CA THR A 81 10.86 -3.59 -7.23
C THR A 81 10.54 -4.65 -8.29
N ILE A 82 11.07 -5.87 -8.11
CA ILE A 82 10.77 -7.01 -8.98
C ILE A 82 9.27 -7.33 -8.95
N ARG A 83 8.63 -7.33 -7.78
CA ARG A 83 7.19 -7.58 -7.65
C ARG A 83 6.36 -6.52 -8.39
N ASP A 84 6.72 -5.25 -8.23
CA ASP A 84 6.01 -4.13 -8.85
C ASP A 84 6.12 -4.18 -10.38
N THR A 85 7.31 -4.49 -10.93
CA THR A 85 7.48 -4.65 -12.38
C THR A 85 6.69 -5.84 -12.93
N MET A 86 6.65 -6.97 -12.20
CA MET A 86 5.83 -8.13 -12.55
C MET A 86 4.34 -7.77 -12.60
N ILE A 87 3.80 -7.13 -11.55
CA ILE A 87 2.38 -6.72 -11.47
C ILE A 87 2.02 -5.74 -12.60
N LEU A 88 2.89 -4.75 -12.87
CA LEU A 88 2.68 -3.80 -13.97
C LEU A 88 2.65 -4.50 -15.33
N SER A 89 3.55 -5.47 -15.54
CA SER A 89 3.61 -6.25 -16.77
C SER A 89 2.34 -7.08 -16.98
N GLU A 90 1.82 -7.69 -15.91
CA GLU A 90 0.60 -8.50 -15.94
C GLU A 90 -0.63 -7.64 -16.26
N LYS A 91 -0.79 -6.51 -15.55
CA LYS A 91 -1.85 -5.53 -15.82
C LYS A 91 -1.80 -5.02 -17.25
N LYS A 92 -0.59 -4.74 -17.78
CA LYS A 92 -0.40 -4.30 -19.17
C LYS A 92 -0.85 -5.38 -20.15
N LYS A 93 -0.47 -6.65 -19.93
CA LYS A 93 -0.91 -7.79 -20.76
C LYS A 93 -2.43 -7.94 -20.73
N GLU A 94 -3.06 -7.81 -19.57
CA GLU A 94 -4.51 -7.89 -19.43
C GLU A 94 -5.24 -6.77 -20.18
N LEU A 95 -4.78 -5.53 -20.05
CA LEU A 95 -5.33 -4.39 -20.79
C LEU A 95 -5.18 -4.56 -22.29
N ASN A 96 -4.05 -5.10 -22.76
CA ASN A 96 -3.85 -5.41 -24.18
C ASN A 96 -4.83 -6.50 -24.64
N ARG A 97 -4.97 -7.60 -23.90
CA ARG A 97 -5.96 -8.65 -24.22
C ARG A 97 -7.38 -8.07 -24.32
N LYS A 98 -7.80 -7.24 -23.37
CA LYS A 98 -9.12 -6.57 -23.40
C LYS A 98 -9.29 -5.66 -24.63
N LYS A 99 -8.27 -4.88 -24.98
CA LYS A 99 -8.28 -4.01 -26.17
C LYS A 99 -8.36 -4.82 -27.47
N HIS A 100 -7.62 -5.92 -27.57
CA HIS A 100 -7.58 -6.77 -28.76
C HIS A 100 -8.81 -7.70 -28.90
N ALA A 101 -9.46 -8.08 -27.80
CA ALA A 101 -10.65 -8.95 -27.83
C ALA A 101 -11.84 -8.35 -28.61
N LYS A 102 -12.07 -7.04 -28.55
CA LYS A 102 -13.14 -6.37 -29.32
C LYS A 102 -12.78 -6.23 -30.80
N LYS A 103 -11.49 -6.08 -31.12
CA LYS A 103 -10.99 -6.00 -32.50
C LYS A 103 -11.13 -7.36 -33.19
N GLU A 104 -10.71 -8.44 -32.53
CA GLU A 104 -10.87 -9.81 -33.04
C GLU A 104 -12.33 -10.19 -33.29
N ARG A 105 -13.26 -9.80 -32.41
CA ARG A 105 -14.71 -10.02 -32.64
C ARG A 105 -15.25 -9.27 -33.85
N LYS A 106 -14.81 -8.03 -34.12
CA LYS A 106 -15.22 -7.27 -35.30
C LYS A 106 -14.66 -7.88 -36.59
N THR A 107 -13.38 -8.22 -36.58
CA THR A 107 -12.72 -8.82 -37.76
C THR A 107 -13.26 -10.20 -38.11
N LYS A 108 -13.83 -10.96 -37.14
CA LYS A 108 -14.55 -12.20 -37.42
C LYS A 108 -15.90 -11.97 -38.11
N LYS A 109 -16.69 -11.01 -37.61
CA LYS A 109 -17.98 -10.64 -38.23
C LYS A 109 -17.84 -10.12 -39.66
N GLU A 110 -16.87 -9.24 -39.90
CA GLU A 110 -16.61 -8.71 -41.25
C GLU A 110 -16.14 -9.79 -42.23
N LYS A 111 -15.57 -10.92 -41.75
CA LYS A 111 -15.21 -12.04 -42.62
C LYS A 111 -16.39 -12.94 -42.94
N GLU A 112 -17.24 -13.22 -41.94
CA GLU A 112 -18.49 -13.96 -42.12
C GLU A 112 -19.44 -13.23 -43.08
N GLU A 113 -19.55 -11.90 -43.01
CA GLU A 113 -20.38 -11.08 -43.92
C GLU A 113 -19.85 -10.96 -45.37
N ASN A 114 -18.56 -11.25 -45.61
CA ASN A 114 -17.97 -11.23 -46.97
C ASN A 114 -17.88 -12.62 -47.62
N GLU A 115 -18.21 -13.68 -46.86
CA GLU A 115 -18.26 -15.07 -47.35
C GLU A 115 -19.71 -15.52 -47.68
N GLU A 116 -20.73 -14.73 -47.34
CA GLU A 116 -22.13 -14.82 -47.84
C GLU A 116 -22.33 -13.97 -49.10
#